data_AF-A0A0G0UWV6-F1
#
_entry.id   AF-A0A0G0UWV6-F1
#
_cell.length_a   1.000
_cell.length_b   1.000
_cell.length_c   1.000
_cell.angle_alpha   90.00
_cell.angle_beta   90.00
_cell.angle_gamma   90.00
#
_symmetry.space_group_name_H-M   'P 1'
#
loop_
_entity.id
_entity.type
_entity.pdbx_description
1 polymer ?
#
loop_
_entity_poly.entity_id
_entity_poly.type
_entity_poly.pdbx_seq_one_letter_code
_entity_poly.pdbx_strand_id
1 'polypeptide(L)'
;MTIEQVPTIQPEGTTGVREKGLLKVVNFDPEKCKCNLGKAQKLQPKDGEMVLDTGDFEVTGTGDCYVETIKTGVVDHHRLDNMFRVRGQVLDPRCSAKIIVTYVDDVSRMIEARGVHTTLAHADGDLDSIVSSYLIQSLIQRKELPVGAMKLAEHVNKVDYGMYREADIEKYLASLSGIFSAIKSDLASARDGELGKEVFGNPEMKAPNGRLNDAGVQRLNEIKTKYENLLAERMFQVLNETENAAVANSEFDPEKDMDAHVINLAPEVQESIERGKVLTRKELEVFNQDFEQAERTTIKIKVPKTGETIEVPVIIALEPKTVPTAFTNIAYQRITPDTIVAVYGGANRKGGDMYDIGIKQESAALLDIGELCVALNRAEKEKRDQLAVDDPIRTALESQPDRLGMSGPEQILTKDPTVLVAGGTLIAATRSSLLSAKDFNSIIKSLQK
;
A
#
# COMPACT_ATOMS: atom_id res chain seq x y z
N MET A 1 75.30 16.54 -37.07
CA MET A 1 73.90 16.10 -37.20
C MET A 1 73.55 15.42 -35.90
N THR A 2 72.90 16.17 -35.03
CA THR A 2 72.65 15.81 -33.64
C THR A 2 71.14 15.90 -33.46
N ILE A 3 70.53 14.78 -33.07
CA ILE A 3 69.08 14.66 -32.89
C ILE A 3 68.75 15.31 -31.54
N GLU A 4 68.07 16.46 -31.56
CA GLU A 4 67.55 17.10 -30.36
C GLU A 4 66.32 16.35 -29.85
N GLN A 5 66.35 16.01 -28.56
CA GLN A 5 65.23 15.41 -27.84
C GLN A 5 64.14 16.46 -27.63
N VAL A 6 62.94 16.16 -28.11
CA VAL A 6 61.72 16.94 -27.84
C VAL A 6 61.30 16.71 -26.38
N PRO A 7 61.09 17.75 -25.56
CA PRO A 7 60.66 17.58 -24.18
C PRO A 7 59.21 17.11 -24.10
N THR A 8 58.99 16.06 -23.31
CA THR A 8 57.68 15.53 -22.95
C THR A 8 56.91 16.56 -22.13
N ILE A 9 55.88 17.16 -22.71
CA ILE A 9 54.92 17.99 -21.98
C ILE A 9 54.02 17.05 -21.17
N GLN A 10 54.13 17.09 -19.85
CA GLN A 10 53.13 16.52 -18.95
C GLN A 10 51.83 17.32 -19.12
N PRO A 11 50.66 16.68 -19.29
CA PRO A 11 49.40 17.41 -19.25
C PRO A 11 49.18 17.88 -17.81
N GLU A 12 49.26 19.19 -17.62
CA GLU A 12 48.88 19.85 -16.38
C GLU A 12 47.45 19.42 -16.01
N GLY A 13 47.33 18.86 -14.81
CA GLY A 13 46.06 18.54 -14.20
C GLY A 13 45.24 19.80 -14.02
N THR A 14 44.31 20.05 -14.93
CA THR A 14 43.13 20.84 -14.63
C THR A 14 42.28 20.00 -13.67
N THR A 15 42.48 20.22 -12.37
CA THR A 15 41.46 19.98 -11.34
C THR A 15 40.29 20.90 -11.64
N GLY A 16 39.51 20.54 -12.66
CA GLY A 16 38.17 21.03 -12.85
C GLY A 16 37.36 20.50 -11.68
N VAL A 17 37.32 21.25 -10.59
CA VAL A 17 36.19 21.25 -9.67
C VAL A 17 34.99 21.55 -10.55
N ARG A 18 34.33 20.50 -11.06
CA ARG A 18 32.93 20.62 -11.45
C ARG A 18 32.26 21.11 -10.20
N GLU A 19 31.89 22.39 -10.17
CA GLU A 19 30.83 22.85 -9.30
C GLU A 19 29.69 21.86 -9.48
N LYS A 20 29.50 20.98 -8.49
CA LYS A 20 28.28 20.21 -8.33
C LYS A 20 27.21 21.30 -8.23
N GLY A 21 26.55 21.61 -9.34
CA GLY A 21 25.30 22.35 -9.31
C GLY A 21 24.47 21.68 -8.23
N LEU A 22 24.15 22.43 -7.18
CA LEU A 22 23.36 21.97 -6.05
C LEU A 22 22.11 21.30 -6.62
N LEU A 23 22.11 19.97 -6.66
CA LEU A 23 20.88 19.21 -6.84
C LEU A 23 20.01 19.66 -5.67
N LYS A 24 18.94 20.38 -6.01
CA LYS A 24 17.96 20.83 -5.03
C LYS A 24 17.49 19.55 -4.35
N VAL A 25 17.56 19.44 -3.04
CA VAL A 25 17.01 18.31 -2.28
C VAL A 25 15.52 18.59 -2.07
N VAL A 26 14.63 17.60 -2.22
CA VAL A 26 13.23 17.79 -1.79
C VAL A 26 13.27 17.56 -0.29
N ASN A 27 13.00 18.62 0.47
CA ASN A 27 12.99 18.51 1.92
C ASN A 27 11.64 17.97 2.37
N PHE A 28 11.68 16.92 3.20
CA PHE A 28 10.52 16.53 4.00
C PHE A 28 10.39 17.53 5.15
N ASP A 29 9.26 18.21 5.24
CA ASP A 29 8.93 19.07 6.37
C ASP A 29 7.78 18.41 7.13
N PRO A 30 8.02 17.79 8.31
CA PRO A 30 6.97 17.10 9.05
C PRO A 30 5.83 18.02 9.51
N GLU A 31 6.06 19.34 9.59
CA GLU A 31 5.01 20.31 9.91
C GLU A 31 4.13 20.64 8.69
N LYS A 32 4.71 20.54 7.48
CA LYS A 32 4.05 20.77 6.18
C LYS A 32 3.80 19.49 5.37
N CYS A 33 4.00 18.34 5.98
CA CYS A 33 3.64 17.04 5.42
C CYS A 33 2.93 16.28 6.51
N LYS A 34 1.64 16.56 6.69
CA LYS A 34 0.89 15.98 7.80
C LYS A 34 0.45 14.58 7.40
N CYS A 35 1.10 13.57 7.98
CA CYS A 35 0.62 12.19 7.98
C CYS A 35 -0.40 12.06 9.11
N ASN A 36 -1.66 12.43 8.90
CA ASN A 36 -2.69 12.17 9.93
C ASN A 36 -4.14 12.20 9.45
N LEU A 37 -4.38 11.81 8.20
CA LEU A 37 -5.71 11.39 7.81
C LEU A 37 -5.83 9.92 8.17
N GLY A 38 -6.25 9.63 9.40
CA GLY A 38 -6.82 8.31 9.66
C GLY A 38 -7.96 8.06 8.67
N LYS A 39 -8.27 6.78 8.37
CA LYS A 39 -9.33 6.30 7.46
C LYS A 39 -10.75 6.92 7.67
N ALA A 40 -10.93 7.78 8.67
CA ALA A 40 -12.19 8.39 9.07
C ALA A 40 -12.26 9.92 8.89
N GLN A 41 -11.19 10.62 8.50
CA GLN A 41 -11.27 12.07 8.29
C GLN A 41 -11.65 12.41 6.85
N LYS A 42 -12.97 12.39 6.60
CA LYS A 42 -13.61 13.03 5.45
C LYS A 42 -13.45 14.55 5.57
N LEU A 43 -12.29 15.09 5.20
CA LEU A 43 -12.05 16.53 5.21
C LEU A 43 -11.91 17.02 3.78
N GLN A 44 -12.66 18.07 3.45
CA GLN A 44 -12.34 18.84 2.25
C GLN A 44 -11.00 19.55 2.47
N PRO A 45 -10.09 19.59 1.48
CA PRO A 45 -8.86 20.36 1.56
C PRO A 45 -9.17 21.81 1.95
N LYS A 46 -8.52 22.32 3.00
CA LYS A 46 -8.57 23.75 3.32
C LYS A 46 -7.78 24.56 2.28
N ASP A 47 -7.97 25.87 2.29
CA ASP A 47 -7.15 26.77 1.47
C ASP A 47 -5.67 26.55 1.76
N GLY A 48 -4.87 26.36 0.70
CA GLY A 48 -3.45 26.08 0.78
C GLY A 48 -3.06 24.63 1.11
N GLU A 49 -4.01 23.70 1.26
CA GLU A 49 -3.75 22.27 1.46
C GLU A 49 -4.13 21.46 0.21
N MET A 50 -3.34 20.44 -0.11
CA MET A 50 -3.73 19.37 -1.04
C MET A 50 -3.79 18.05 -0.29
N VAL A 51 -4.76 17.22 -0.67
CA VAL A 51 -4.96 15.91 -0.07
C VAL A 51 -4.75 14.80 -1.10
N LEU A 52 -3.98 13.78 -0.70
CA LEU A 52 -3.69 12.59 -1.49
C LEU A 52 -4.62 11.41 -1.17
N ASP A 53 -5.48 11.56 -0.16
CA ASP A 53 -6.53 10.62 0.23
C ASP A 53 -7.72 11.36 0.84
N THR A 54 -8.85 11.45 0.12
CA THR A 54 -10.09 12.03 0.69
C THR A 54 -11.31 11.18 0.41
N GLY A 55 -12.19 11.15 1.40
CA GLY A 55 -13.58 10.70 1.29
C GLY A 55 -14.44 11.51 0.30
N ASP A 56 -15.70 11.08 0.20
CA ASP A 56 -16.74 11.43 -0.79
C ASP A 56 -16.63 12.85 -1.42
N PHE A 57 -16.18 12.92 -2.68
CA PHE A 57 -16.34 14.08 -3.57
C PHE A 57 -17.15 13.66 -4.81
N GLU A 58 -18.04 14.53 -5.29
CA GLU A 58 -18.87 14.22 -6.46
C GLU A 58 -18.11 14.52 -7.77
N VAL A 59 -17.83 13.47 -8.54
CA VAL A 59 -17.34 13.59 -9.92
C VAL A 59 -18.54 13.51 -10.85
N THR A 60 -18.85 14.62 -11.52
CA THR A 60 -20.01 14.74 -12.41
C THR A 60 -19.85 13.90 -13.68
N GLY A 61 -18.60 13.62 -14.09
CA GLY A 61 -18.29 12.69 -15.18
C GLY A 61 -18.55 13.25 -16.58
N THR A 62 -18.49 14.57 -16.75
CA THR A 62 -18.72 15.23 -18.04
C THR A 62 -17.41 15.56 -18.79
N GLY A 63 -16.25 15.39 -18.15
CA GLY A 63 -14.93 15.44 -18.76
C GLY A 63 -13.99 14.31 -18.28
N ASP A 64 -12.68 14.54 -18.39
CA ASP A 64 -11.67 13.64 -17.81
C ASP A 64 -11.78 13.69 -16.28
N CYS A 65 -12.15 12.56 -15.67
CA CYS A 65 -12.40 12.48 -14.24
C CYS A 65 -11.16 12.81 -13.41
N TYR A 66 -9.95 12.51 -13.88
CA TYR A 66 -8.72 12.85 -13.17
C TYR A 66 -8.50 14.37 -13.12
N VAL A 67 -8.80 15.06 -14.22
CA VAL A 67 -8.72 16.52 -14.27
C VAL A 67 -9.79 17.17 -13.38
N GLU A 68 -10.99 16.57 -13.29
CA GLU A 68 -12.04 17.03 -12.37
C GLU A 68 -11.59 16.94 -10.90
N THR A 69 -10.97 15.83 -10.47
CA THR A 69 -10.49 15.68 -9.08
C THR A 69 -9.29 16.57 -8.78
N ILE A 70 -8.36 16.71 -9.71
CA ILE A 70 -7.21 17.59 -9.54
C ILE A 70 -7.69 19.01 -9.27
N LYS A 71 -8.68 19.53 -10.00
CA LYS A 71 -9.23 20.88 -9.77
C LYS A 71 -9.80 21.10 -8.37
N THR A 72 -10.30 20.06 -7.70
CA THR A 72 -10.79 20.14 -6.32
C THR A 72 -9.67 19.96 -5.28
N GLY A 73 -8.41 19.82 -5.74
CA GLY A 73 -7.19 19.53 -4.98
C GLY A 73 -7.19 18.16 -4.32
N VAL A 74 -7.79 17.19 -5.02
CA VAL A 74 -7.75 15.78 -4.66
C VAL A 74 -7.00 15.00 -5.74
N VAL A 75 -5.97 14.29 -5.31
CA VAL A 75 -5.21 13.38 -6.16
C VAL A 75 -5.26 12.00 -5.52
N ASP A 76 -6.29 11.22 -5.86
CA ASP A 76 -6.52 9.87 -5.36
C ASP A 76 -7.15 9.00 -6.47
N HIS A 77 -6.80 7.72 -6.50
CA HIS A 77 -7.29 6.76 -7.49
C HIS A 77 -8.41 5.86 -6.94
N HIS A 78 -8.46 5.58 -5.64
CA HIS A 78 -9.37 4.58 -5.07
C HIS A 78 -10.84 4.84 -5.42
N ARG A 79 -11.26 6.11 -5.36
CA ARG A 79 -12.63 6.51 -5.73
C ARG A 79 -12.89 6.47 -7.23
N LEU A 80 -11.91 6.85 -8.03
CA LEU A 80 -12.00 6.82 -9.48
C LEU A 80 -12.11 5.37 -9.96
N ASP A 81 -11.28 4.46 -9.44
CA ASP A 81 -11.34 3.03 -9.72
C ASP A 81 -12.73 2.46 -9.41
N ASN A 82 -13.30 2.80 -8.25
CA ASN A 82 -14.66 2.40 -7.90
C ASN A 82 -15.73 3.00 -8.83
N MET A 83 -15.58 4.26 -9.24
CA MET A 83 -16.50 4.92 -10.17
C MET A 83 -16.48 4.25 -11.55
N PHE A 84 -15.29 3.99 -12.11
CA PHE A 84 -15.14 3.27 -13.38
C PHE A 84 -15.80 1.89 -13.31
N ARG A 85 -15.59 1.17 -12.20
CA ARG A 85 -16.23 -0.12 -11.93
C ARG A 85 -17.76 -0.03 -11.92
N VAL A 86 -18.34 0.90 -11.14
CA VAL A 86 -19.80 1.07 -11.03
C VAL A 86 -20.42 1.48 -12.37
N ARG A 87 -19.70 2.25 -13.19
CA ARG A 87 -20.16 2.68 -14.53
C ARG A 87 -19.91 1.64 -15.63
N GLY A 88 -19.28 0.50 -15.31
CA GLY A 88 -18.92 -0.52 -16.30
C GLY A 88 -17.91 -0.05 -17.36
N GLN A 89 -17.14 1.00 -17.03
CA GLN A 89 -16.15 1.59 -17.93
C GLN A 89 -14.80 0.86 -17.79
N VAL A 90 -14.01 0.86 -18.87
CA VAL A 90 -12.65 0.30 -18.83
C VAL A 90 -11.77 1.21 -17.98
N LEU A 91 -11.19 0.64 -16.92
CA LEU A 91 -10.23 1.33 -16.08
C LEU A 91 -8.85 1.31 -16.74
N ASP A 92 -8.20 2.47 -16.82
CA ASP A 92 -6.78 2.60 -17.11
C ASP A 92 -6.04 2.88 -15.80
N PRO A 93 -5.33 1.89 -15.23
CA PRO A 93 -4.79 1.96 -13.87
C PRO A 93 -3.80 3.12 -13.69
N ARG A 94 -4.14 4.07 -12.81
CA ARG A 94 -3.29 5.20 -12.43
C ARG A 94 -3.35 5.46 -10.93
N CYS A 95 -2.31 5.05 -10.21
CA CYS A 95 -2.10 5.40 -8.81
C CYS A 95 -1.81 6.91 -8.69
N SER A 96 -1.80 7.46 -7.49
CA SER A 96 -1.65 8.90 -7.25
C SER A 96 -0.36 9.45 -7.86
N ALA A 97 0.75 8.73 -7.74
CA ALA A 97 2.02 9.08 -8.36
C ALA A 97 1.91 9.14 -9.90
N LYS A 98 1.20 8.19 -10.52
CA LYS A 98 0.99 8.16 -11.97
C LYS A 98 0.07 9.29 -12.44
N ILE A 99 -0.94 9.66 -11.64
CA ILE A 99 -1.80 10.83 -11.90
C ILE A 99 -0.93 12.10 -11.94
N ILE A 100 -0.06 12.31 -10.95
CA ILE A 100 0.78 13.52 -10.85
C ILE A 100 1.68 13.71 -12.06
N VAL A 101 2.37 12.65 -12.50
CA VAL A 101 3.28 12.76 -13.65
C VAL A 101 2.54 12.87 -14.98
N THR A 102 1.34 12.31 -15.08
CA THR A 102 0.53 12.35 -16.31
C THR A 102 -0.14 13.71 -16.48
N TYR A 103 -0.57 14.33 -15.39
CA TYR A 103 -1.31 15.60 -15.38
C TYR A 103 -0.53 16.73 -14.71
N VAL A 104 0.79 16.76 -14.93
CA VAL A 104 1.71 17.71 -14.26
C VAL A 104 1.27 19.17 -14.39
N ASP A 105 0.75 19.56 -15.56
CA ASP A 105 0.31 20.93 -15.83
C ASP A 105 -0.99 21.29 -15.08
N ASP A 106 -1.93 20.34 -14.96
CA ASP A 106 -3.16 20.54 -14.17
C ASP A 106 -2.85 20.59 -12.68
N VAL A 107 -1.96 19.70 -12.19
CA VAL A 107 -1.52 19.67 -10.80
C VAL A 107 -0.77 20.95 -10.44
N SER A 108 0.15 21.40 -11.29
CA SER A 108 0.92 22.64 -11.07
C SER A 108 0.01 23.87 -11.06
N ARG A 109 -0.93 23.97 -12.01
CA ARG A 109 -1.94 25.05 -12.01
C ARG A 109 -2.80 25.04 -10.76
N MET A 110 -3.19 23.86 -10.29
CA MET A 110 -3.96 23.74 -9.05
C MET A 110 -3.14 24.21 -7.84
N ILE A 111 -1.88 23.76 -7.72
CA ILE A 111 -0.96 24.18 -6.65
C ILE A 111 -0.88 25.71 -6.59
N GLU A 112 -0.72 26.36 -7.75
CA GLU A 112 -0.64 27.82 -7.83
C GLU A 112 -1.98 28.50 -7.53
N ALA A 113 -3.07 28.06 -8.17
CA ALA A 113 -4.39 28.67 -8.02
C ALA A 113 -4.93 28.61 -6.58
N ARG A 114 -4.56 27.57 -5.83
CA ARG A 114 -5.00 27.36 -4.44
C ARG A 114 -3.96 27.78 -3.40
N GLY A 115 -2.77 28.23 -3.81
CA GLY A 115 -1.69 28.56 -2.89
C GLY A 115 -1.23 27.37 -2.04
N VAL A 116 -1.19 26.17 -2.64
CA VAL A 116 -0.80 24.93 -1.94
C VAL A 116 0.66 25.02 -1.50
N HIS A 117 0.88 24.83 -0.20
CA HIS A 117 2.22 24.90 0.42
C HIS A 117 2.53 23.66 1.29
N THR A 118 1.61 22.71 1.35
CA THR A 118 1.67 21.50 2.19
C THR A 118 0.92 20.36 1.51
N THR A 119 1.37 19.13 1.79
CA THR A 119 0.75 17.89 1.29
C THR A 119 0.27 17.06 2.47
N LEU A 120 -0.96 16.56 2.42
CA LEU A 120 -1.47 15.60 3.40
C LEU A 120 -1.35 14.19 2.82
N ALA A 121 -0.44 13.39 3.38
CA ALA A 121 -0.16 12.02 2.96
C ALA A 121 -0.90 11.01 3.83
N HIS A 122 -1.13 9.81 3.30
CA HIS A 122 -1.70 8.71 4.07
C HIS A 122 -0.69 8.18 5.11
N ALA A 123 -1.18 7.85 6.31
CA ALA A 123 -0.35 7.59 7.50
C ALA A 123 0.39 6.25 7.49
N ASP A 124 0.04 5.29 6.63
CA ASP A 124 0.70 3.97 6.58
C ASP A 124 2.00 3.95 5.76
N GLY A 125 2.36 5.08 5.14
CA GLY A 125 3.58 5.21 4.36
C GLY A 125 3.62 4.31 3.13
N ASP A 126 2.46 3.97 2.56
CA ASP A 126 2.39 3.21 1.31
C ASP A 126 3.20 3.85 0.19
N LEU A 127 3.74 3.00 -0.69
CA LEU A 127 4.72 3.41 -1.70
C LEU A 127 4.12 4.52 -2.59
N ASP A 128 2.85 4.39 -2.99
CA ASP A 128 2.14 5.42 -3.74
C ASP A 128 1.98 6.73 -2.95
N SER A 129 1.56 6.65 -1.69
CA SER A 129 1.40 7.82 -0.81
C SER A 129 2.71 8.60 -0.64
N ILE A 130 3.82 7.91 -0.39
CA ILE A 130 5.12 8.56 -0.16
C ILE A 130 5.69 9.13 -1.45
N VAL A 131 5.62 8.39 -2.55
CA VAL A 131 6.13 8.85 -3.85
C VAL A 131 5.30 10.01 -4.38
N SER A 132 3.97 9.93 -4.32
CA SER A 132 3.11 11.05 -4.72
C SER A 132 3.37 12.30 -3.87
N SER A 133 3.54 12.15 -2.55
CA SER A 133 3.94 13.25 -1.66
C SER A 133 5.26 13.90 -2.07
N TYR A 134 6.26 13.09 -2.41
CA TYR A 134 7.55 13.57 -2.88
C TYR A 134 7.45 14.34 -4.20
N LEU A 135 6.70 13.81 -5.18
CA LEU A 135 6.49 14.46 -6.47
C LEU A 135 5.79 15.82 -6.31
N ILE A 136 4.75 15.88 -5.48
CA ILE A 136 4.08 17.14 -5.16
C ILE A 136 5.02 18.11 -4.47
N GLN A 137 5.78 17.65 -3.47
CA GLN A 137 6.69 18.53 -2.74
C GLN A 137 7.78 19.09 -3.67
N SER A 138 8.22 18.32 -4.67
CA SER A 138 9.08 18.84 -5.73
C SER A 138 8.41 19.97 -6.51
N LEU A 139 7.14 19.82 -6.90
CA LEU A 139 6.39 20.87 -7.59
C LEU A 139 6.19 22.12 -6.72
N ILE A 140 5.93 21.96 -5.42
CA ILE A 140 5.80 23.09 -4.49
C ILE A 140 7.14 23.83 -4.34
N GLN A 141 8.22 23.09 -4.05
CA GLN A 141 9.52 23.64 -3.66
C GLN A 141 10.36 24.10 -4.87
N ARG A 142 10.26 23.38 -5.99
CA ARG A 142 11.13 23.55 -7.15
C ARG A 142 10.40 23.95 -8.43
N LYS A 143 9.06 23.83 -8.47
CA LYS A 143 8.21 24.06 -9.66
C LYS A 143 8.51 23.09 -10.82
N GLU A 144 9.15 21.97 -10.51
CA GLU A 144 9.53 20.94 -11.48
C GLU A 144 9.43 19.55 -10.85
N LEU A 145 9.14 18.53 -11.66
CA LEU A 145 9.22 17.15 -11.23
C LEU A 145 10.68 16.69 -11.15
N PRO A 146 11.02 15.76 -10.24
CA PRO A 146 12.36 15.21 -10.14
C PRO A 146 12.74 14.42 -11.40
N VAL A 147 14.02 14.35 -11.70
CA VAL A 147 14.52 13.52 -12.81
C VAL A 147 14.18 12.05 -12.54
N GLY A 148 13.65 11.36 -13.55
CA GLY A 148 13.19 9.97 -13.41
C GLY A 148 11.77 9.82 -12.85
N ALA A 149 11.02 10.90 -12.60
CA ALA A 149 9.66 10.85 -12.07
C ALA A 149 8.72 9.87 -12.80
N MET A 150 8.81 9.79 -14.14
CA MET A 150 7.98 8.85 -14.91
C MET A 150 8.30 7.38 -14.60
N LYS A 151 9.59 7.01 -14.57
CA LYS A 151 10.03 5.64 -14.22
C LYS A 151 9.61 5.28 -12.80
N LEU A 152 9.77 6.22 -11.87
CA LEU A 152 9.35 6.07 -10.49
C LEU A 152 7.83 5.83 -10.41
N ALA A 153 7.02 6.68 -11.04
CA ALA A 153 5.57 6.55 -11.07
C ALA A 153 5.11 5.24 -11.75
N GLU A 154 5.81 4.78 -12.79
CA GLU A 154 5.52 3.48 -13.42
C GLU A 154 5.80 2.30 -12.50
N HIS A 155 6.92 2.31 -11.78
CA HIS A 155 7.22 1.29 -10.78
C HIS A 155 6.14 1.25 -9.69
N VAL A 156 5.81 2.39 -9.12
CA VAL A 156 4.79 2.51 -8.07
C VAL A 156 3.42 2.05 -8.57
N ASN A 157 3.02 2.44 -9.79
CA ASN A 157 1.77 2.01 -10.39
C ASN A 157 1.70 0.47 -10.54
N LYS A 158 2.82 -0.18 -10.87
CA LYS A 158 2.87 -1.65 -10.89
C LYS A 158 2.68 -2.24 -9.50
N VAL A 159 3.27 -1.65 -8.47
CA VAL A 159 3.16 -2.15 -7.09
C VAL A 159 1.74 -1.98 -6.57
N ASP A 160 1.18 -0.78 -6.72
CA ASP A 160 -0.14 -0.40 -6.22
C ASP A 160 -1.28 -1.25 -6.81
N TYR A 161 -1.17 -1.59 -8.10
CA TYR A 161 -2.12 -2.45 -8.80
C TYR A 161 -1.74 -3.94 -8.82
N GLY A 162 -0.76 -4.37 -8.03
CA GLY A 162 -0.37 -5.79 -7.91
C GLY A 162 0.20 -6.41 -9.19
N MET A 163 0.75 -5.58 -10.09
CA MET A 163 1.42 -5.98 -11.33
C MET A 163 2.94 -6.17 -11.18
N TYR A 164 3.52 -5.75 -10.04
CA TYR A 164 4.93 -5.98 -9.75
C TYR A 164 5.20 -7.44 -9.37
N ARG A 165 6.16 -8.12 -10.02
CA ARG A 165 6.30 -9.59 -10.01
C ARG A 165 7.70 -10.10 -9.64
N GLU A 166 8.47 -9.36 -8.85
CA GLU A 166 9.78 -9.87 -8.43
C GLU A 166 9.61 -11.00 -7.40
N ALA A 167 10.16 -12.17 -7.73
CA ALA A 167 10.03 -13.38 -6.92
C ALA A 167 11.27 -13.79 -6.17
N ASP A 168 12.41 -13.35 -6.66
CA ASP A 168 13.68 -13.50 -5.98
C ASP A 168 13.76 -12.50 -4.83
N ILE A 169 13.97 -13.00 -3.61
CA ILE A 169 14.02 -12.17 -2.40
C ILE A 169 15.16 -11.15 -2.50
N GLU A 170 16.34 -11.55 -3.01
CA GLU A 170 17.49 -10.65 -3.04
C GLU A 170 17.31 -9.57 -4.11
N LYS A 171 16.72 -9.91 -5.26
CA LYS A 171 16.34 -8.89 -6.26
C LYS A 171 15.27 -7.96 -5.73
N TYR A 172 14.28 -8.49 -5.01
CA TYR A 172 13.27 -7.66 -4.36
C TYR A 172 13.92 -6.68 -3.39
N LEU A 173 14.80 -7.15 -2.50
CA LEU A 173 15.49 -6.32 -1.51
C LEU A 173 16.46 -5.31 -2.14
N ALA A 174 16.88 -5.53 -3.38
CA ALA A 174 17.67 -4.58 -4.16
C ALA A 174 16.84 -3.50 -4.89
N SER A 175 15.52 -3.67 -4.97
CA SER A 175 14.59 -2.71 -5.58
C SER A 175 14.17 -1.58 -4.62
N LEU A 176 13.61 -0.50 -5.16
CA LEU A 176 13.03 0.59 -4.36
C LEU A 176 11.96 0.08 -3.39
N SER A 177 11.08 -0.80 -3.87
CA SER A 177 10.03 -1.44 -3.05
C SER A 177 10.62 -2.25 -1.90
N GLY A 178 11.72 -2.97 -2.14
CA GLY A 178 12.42 -3.74 -1.11
C GLY A 178 13.08 -2.86 -0.06
N ILE A 179 13.76 -1.79 -0.48
CA ILE A 179 14.37 -0.81 0.43
C ILE A 179 13.30 -0.11 1.28
N PHE A 180 12.19 0.28 0.67
CA PHE A 180 11.06 0.88 1.40
C PHE A 180 10.48 -0.11 2.42
N SER A 181 10.34 -1.38 2.03
CA SER A 181 9.88 -2.44 2.93
C SER A 181 10.85 -2.66 4.09
N ALA A 182 12.16 -2.63 3.83
CA ALA A 182 13.18 -2.75 4.86
C ALA A 182 13.06 -1.60 5.89
N ILE A 183 12.96 -0.35 5.43
CA ILE A 183 12.78 0.81 6.32
C ILE A 183 11.48 0.67 7.13
N LYS A 184 10.38 0.25 6.49
CA LYS A 184 9.10 -0.03 7.17
C LYS A 184 9.26 -1.08 8.26
N SER A 185 9.89 -2.21 7.97
CA SER A 185 10.04 -3.32 8.94
C SER A 185 10.92 -2.92 10.13
N ASP A 186 12.03 -2.20 9.92
CA ASP A 186 12.90 -1.70 11.00
C ASP A 186 12.14 -0.72 11.92
N LEU A 187 11.49 0.29 11.33
CA LEU A 187 10.77 1.31 12.08
C LEU A 187 9.51 0.76 12.76
N ALA A 188 8.79 -0.18 12.13
CA ALA A 188 7.64 -0.84 12.74
C ALA A 188 8.06 -1.67 13.96
N SER A 189 9.15 -2.42 13.85
CA SER A 189 9.73 -3.19 14.96
C SER A 189 10.12 -2.28 16.14
N ALA A 190 10.82 -1.18 15.86
CA ALA A 190 11.19 -0.20 16.87
C ALA A 190 9.96 0.47 17.52
N ARG A 191 8.97 0.88 16.72
CA ARG A 191 7.69 1.44 17.19
C ARG A 191 6.96 0.48 18.11
N ASP A 192 6.82 -0.77 17.71
CA ASP A 192 6.06 -1.77 18.46
C ASP A 192 6.77 -2.12 19.77
N GLY A 193 8.10 -2.12 19.80
CA GLY A 193 8.89 -2.21 21.03
C GLY A 193 8.65 -1.03 21.99
N GLU A 194 8.65 0.20 21.48
CA GLU A 194 8.39 1.42 22.26
C GLU A 194 6.95 1.46 22.79
N LEU A 195 5.95 1.18 21.94
CA LEU A 195 4.54 1.07 22.33
C LEU A 195 4.32 -0.04 23.37
N GLY A 196 4.96 -1.19 23.18
CA GLY A 196 4.91 -2.31 24.12
C GLY A 196 5.41 -1.93 25.52
N LYS A 197 6.51 -1.17 25.58
CA LYS A 197 7.12 -0.73 26.85
C LYS A 197 6.35 0.43 27.50
N GLU A 198 6.03 1.47 26.73
CA GLU A 198 5.59 2.75 27.28
C GLU A 198 4.07 2.89 27.39
N VAL A 199 3.33 2.16 26.54
CA VAL A 199 1.86 2.27 26.47
C VAL A 199 1.21 0.99 26.96
N PHE A 200 1.44 -0.13 26.28
CA PHE A 200 0.71 -1.37 26.56
C PHE A 200 1.21 -2.11 27.80
N GLY A 201 2.50 -1.96 28.12
CA GLY A 201 3.14 -2.51 29.31
C GLY A 201 2.99 -1.64 30.56
N ASN A 202 2.53 -0.38 30.42
CA ASN A 202 2.43 0.56 31.54
C ASN A 202 1.02 0.53 32.16
N PRO A 203 0.85 0.08 33.43
CA PRO A 203 -0.43 0.08 34.11
C PRO A 203 -1.03 1.49 34.30
N GLU A 204 -0.20 2.52 34.43
CA GLU A 204 -0.65 3.92 34.60
C GLU A 204 -1.33 4.49 33.35
N MET A 205 -1.08 3.88 32.19
CA MET A 205 -1.71 4.24 30.92
C MET A 205 -3.07 3.55 30.69
N LYS A 206 -3.56 2.79 31.68
CA LYS A 206 -4.79 2.01 31.58
C LYS A 206 -5.86 2.50 32.55
N ALA A 207 -7.10 2.49 32.08
CA ALA A 207 -8.29 2.59 32.92
C ALA A 207 -8.54 1.25 33.66
N PRO A 208 -9.38 1.23 34.71
CA PRO A 208 -9.68 -0.01 35.47
C PRO A 208 -10.24 -1.17 34.63
N ASN A 209 -10.84 -0.87 33.47
CA ASN A 209 -11.34 -1.86 32.52
C ASN A 209 -10.26 -2.40 31.55
N GLY A 210 -9.00 -2.03 31.74
CA GLY A 210 -7.86 -2.46 30.92
C GLY A 210 -7.69 -1.73 29.59
N ARG A 211 -8.60 -0.82 29.22
CA ARG A 211 -8.44 0.06 28.04
C ARG A 211 -7.45 1.18 28.33
N LEU A 212 -6.90 1.80 27.28
CA LEU A 212 -6.08 3.00 27.44
C LEU A 212 -6.91 4.14 28.04
N ASN A 213 -6.33 4.88 28.99
CA ASN A 213 -6.86 6.17 29.45
C ASN A 213 -6.39 7.30 28.53
N ASP A 214 -6.80 8.54 28.79
CA ASP A 214 -6.48 9.69 27.93
C ASP A 214 -4.97 9.90 27.75
N ALA A 215 -4.20 9.74 28.83
CA ALA A 215 -2.73 9.82 28.78
C ALA A 215 -2.13 8.70 27.91
N GLY A 216 -2.65 7.48 28.04
CA GLY A 216 -2.26 6.33 27.21
C GLY A 216 -2.58 6.53 25.72
N VAL A 217 -3.75 7.11 25.40
CA VAL A 217 -4.13 7.45 24.02
C VAL A 217 -3.24 8.56 23.46
N GLN A 218 -2.96 9.61 24.25
CA GLN A 218 -2.06 10.68 23.85
C GLN A 218 -0.66 10.11 23.55
N ARG A 219 -0.09 9.31 24.46
CA ARG A 219 1.24 8.72 24.29
C ARG A 219 1.31 7.78 23.09
N LEU A 220 0.26 6.98 22.86
CA LEU A 220 0.14 6.14 21.68
C LEU A 220 0.25 6.97 20.38
N ASN A 221 -0.46 8.10 20.31
CA ASN A 221 -0.43 8.97 19.14
C ASN A 221 0.94 9.65 18.97
N GLU A 222 1.56 10.13 20.05
CA GLU A 222 2.91 10.72 20.00
C GLU A 222 3.94 9.73 19.43
N ILE A 223 3.93 8.48 19.90
CA ILE A 223 4.85 7.45 19.41
C ILE A 223 4.56 7.14 17.94
N LYS A 224 3.29 6.97 17.55
CA LYS A 224 2.93 6.74 16.15
C LYS A 224 3.43 7.85 15.23
N THR A 225 3.12 9.10 15.55
CA THR A 225 3.55 10.27 14.76
C THR A 225 5.07 10.39 14.67
N LYS A 226 5.80 10.10 15.75
CA LYS A 226 7.26 10.06 15.73
C LYS A 226 7.79 9.08 14.66
N TYR A 227 7.29 7.85 14.64
CA TYR A 227 7.76 6.82 13.70
C TYR A 227 7.25 7.03 12.27
N GLU A 228 6.05 7.61 12.10
CA GLU A 228 5.52 8.01 10.79
C GLU A 228 6.36 9.12 10.16
N ASN A 229 6.77 10.13 10.94
CA ASN A 229 7.66 11.19 10.47
C ASN A 229 9.05 10.65 10.11
N LEU A 230 9.62 9.78 10.95
CA LEU A 230 10.90 9.13 10.65
C LEU A 230 10.83 8.28 9.38
N LEU A 231 9.71 7.58 9.17
CA LEU A 231 9.49 6.77 7.97
C LEU A 231 9.52 7.65 6.71
N ALA A 232 8.74 8.72 6.70
CA ALA A 232 8.66 9.62 5.56
C ALA A 232 9.99 10.35 5.31
N GLU A 233 10.67 10.81 6.35
CA GLU A 233 12.00 11.43 6.25
C GLU A 233 13.01 10.49 5.56
N ARG A 234 13.12 9.25 6.03
CA ARG A 234 14.05 8.26 5.47
C ARG A 234 13.70 7.91 4.03
N MET A 235 12.42 7.74 3.72
CA MET A 235 11.98 7.45 2.36
C MET A 235 12.20 8.64 1.42
N PHE A 236 12.04 9.88 1.86
CA PHE A 236 12.40 11.07 1.08
C PHE A 236 13.90 11.13 0.78
N GLN A 237 14.77 10.73 1.73
CA GLN A 237 16.20 10.61 1.46
C GLN A 237 16.47 9.56 0.37
N VAL A 238 15.82 8.40 0.43
CA VAL A 238 15.92 7.38 -0.63
C VAL A 238 15.46 7.92 -1.98
N LEU A 239 14.35 8.66 -2.04
CA LEU A 239 13.83 9.23 -3.29
C LEU A 239 14.73 10.34 -3.87
N ASN A 240 15.32 11.17 -3.02
CA ASN A 240 16.35 12.12 -3.47
C ASN A 240 17.57 11.39 -4.05
N GLU A 241 17.96 10.24 -3.48
CA GLU A 241 19.04 9.44 -4.04
C GLU A 241 18.62 8.72 -5.34
N THR A 242 17.36 8.28 -5.46
CA THR A 242 16.78 7.79 -6.72
C THR A 242 16.87 8.86 -7.81
N GLU A 243 16.55 10.11 -7.51
CA GLU A 243 16.72 11.24 -8.43
C GLU A 243 18.20 11.44 -8.81
N ASN A 244 19.11 11.47 -7.84
CA ASN A 244 20.55 11.62 -8.08
C ASN A 244 21.09 10.51 -9.00
N ALA A 245 20.66 9.27 -8.77
CA ALA A 245 21.03 8.12 -9.56
C ALA A 245 20.53 8.25 -11.01
N ALA A 246 19.27 8.68 -11.18
CA ALA A 246 18.67 8.92 -12.50
C ALA A 246 19.33 10.09 -13.25
N VAL A 247 19.81 11.12 -12.54
CA VAL A 247 20.61 12.21 -13.12
C VAL A 247 21.97 11.72 -13.60
N ALA A 248 22.63 10.88 -12.81
CA ALA A 248 23.94 10.33 -13.13
C ALA A 248 23.88 9.27 -14.25
N ASN A 249 22.79 8.51 -14.31
CA ASN A 249 22.57 7.44 -15.28
C ASN A 249 21.11 7.44 -15.76
N SER A 250 20.89 7.82 -17.02
CA SER A 250 19.56 7.79 -17.64
C SER A 250 18.94 6.40 -17.71
N GLU A 251 19.77 5.34 -17.67
CA GLU A 251 19.31 3.96 -17.69
C GLU A 251 18.89 3.44 -16.32
N PHE A 252 19.13 4.19 -15.24
CA PHE A 252 18.77 3.80 -13.88
C PHE A 252 17.34 3.26 -13.78
N ASP A 253 17.21 2.08 -13.17
CA ASP A 253 15.97 1.33 -12.99
C ASP A 253 15.68 1.17 -11.48
N PRO A 254 14.66 1.87 -10.93
CA PRO A 254 14.31 1.75 -9.51
C PRO A 254 13.86 0.32 -9.12
N GLU A 255 13.57 -0.55 -10.09
CA GLU A 255 13.26 -1.96 -9.83
C GLU A 255 14.49 -2.80 -9.50
N LYS A 256 15.72 -2.34 -9.79
CA LYS A 256 16.92 -3.20 -9.74
C LYS A 256 18.17 -2.52 -9.16
N ASP A 257 18.31 -1.22 -9.38
CA ASP A 257 19.60 -0.57 -9.20
C ASP A 257 19.76 0.08 -7.82
N MET A 258 18.69 0.15 -7.03
CA MET A 258 18.67 0.96 -5.81
C MET A 258 19.68 0.52 -4.74
N ASP A 259 19.99 -0.78 -4.64
CA ASP A 259 20.91 -1.30 -3.61
C ASP A 259 22.30 -0.66 -3.68
N ALA A 260 22.83 -0.50 -4.90
CA ALA A 260 24.14 0.09 -5.12
C ALA A 260 24.22 1.57 -4.71
N HIS A 261 23.07 2.22 -4.53
CA HIS A 261 22.97 3.62 -4.14
C HIS A 261 22.72 3.81 -2.63
N VAL A 262 22.45 2.75 -1.87
CA VAL A 262 22.28 2.82 -0.41
C VAL A 262 23.49 3.42 0.28
N ILE A 263 24.70 3.15 -0.23
CA ILE A 263 25.97 3.68 0.30
C ILE A 263 26.05 5.21 0.33
N ASN A 264 25.21 5.92 -0.44
CA ASN A 264 25.18 7.38 -0.51
C ASN A 264 24.22 8.02 0.50
N LEU A 265 23.39 7.20 1.19
CA LEU A 265 22.43 7.68 2.19
C LEU A 265 23.12 8.03 3.51
N ALA A 266 22.42 8.73 4.40
CA ALA A 266 22.95 8.99 5.74
C ALA A 266 23.16 7.67 6.52
N PRO A 267 24.20 7.54 7.37
CA PRO A 267 24.54 6.28 8.05
C PRO A 267 23.36 5.65 8.80
N GLU A 268 22.56 6.45 9.49
CA GLU A 268 21.37 5.99 10.22
C GLU A 268 20.29 5.39 9.31
N VAL A 269 20.21 5.84 8.05
CA VAL A 269 19.30 5.30 7.04
C VAL A 269 19.86 4.00 6.48
N GLN A 270 21.17 3.94 6.20
CA GLN A 270 21.85 2.72 5.78
C GLN A 270 21.66 1.61 6.81
N GLU A 271 21.91 1.90 8.09
CA GLU A 271 21.72 0.95 9.17
C GLU A 271 20.26 0.48 9.31
N SER A 272 19.30 1.39 9.09
CA SER A 272 17.88 1.05 9.09
C SER A 272 17.53 0.08 7.96
N ILE A 273 18.05 0.34 6.76
CA ILE A 273 17.85 -0.52 5.60
C ILE A 273 18.46 -1.91 5.87
N GLU A 274 19.68 -1.99 6.38
CA GLU A 274 20.33 -3.29 6.63
C GLU A 274 19.62 -4.13 7.70
N ARG A 275 19.22 -3.53 8.83
CA ARG A 275 18.38 -4.23 9.82
C ARG A 275 17.02 -4.63 9.24
N GLY A 276 16.42 -3.72 8.48
CA GLY A 276 15.16 -3.92 7.80
C GLY A 276 15.18 -5.10 6.82
N LYS A 277 16.20 -5.19 5.97
CA LYS A 277 16.39 -6.29 5.02
C LYS A 277 16.42 -7.65 5.71
N VAL A 278 17.05 -7.75 6.88
CA VAL A 278 17.06 -9.00 7.67
C VAL A 278 15.64 -9.37 8.11
N LEU A 279 14.85 -8.41 8.58
CA LEU A 279 13.46 -8.63 9.00
C LEU A 279 12.57 -9.01 7.80
N THR A 280 12.62 -8.21 6.72
CA THR A 280 11.82 -8.45 5.51
C THR A 280 12.18 -9.78 4.85
N ARG A 281 13.46 -10.15 4.78
CA ARG A 281 13.90 -11.47 4.28
C ARG A 281 13.23 -12.60 5.06
N LYS A 282 13.28 -12.54 6.40
CA LYS A 282 12.65 -13.55 7.26
C LYS A 282 11.15 -13.63 7.05
N GLU A 283 10.46 -12.49 6.87
CA GLU A 283 9.03 -12.45 6.56
C GLU A 283 8.72 -13.11 5.21
N LEU A 284 9.51 -12.83 4.17
CA LEU A 284 9.35 -13.42 2.84
C LEU A 284 9.68 -14.92 2.82
N GLU A 285 10.69 -15.36 3.56
CA GLU A 285 11.01 -16.78 3.74
C GLU A 285 9.88 -17.53 4.43
N VAL A 286 9.29 -16.94 5.48
CA VAL A 286 8.10 -17.47 6.16
C VAL A 286 6.91 -17.55 5.21
N PHE A 287 6.66 -16.49 4.44
CA PHE A 287 5.64 -16.50 3.40
C PHE A 287 5.86 -17.63 2.38
N ASN A 288 7.09 -17.79 1.86
CA ASN A 288 7.38 -18.82 0.87
C ASN A 288 7.11 -20.23 1.42
N GLN A 289 7.47 -20.51 2.68
CA GLN A 289 7.15 -21.77 3.35
C GLN A 289 5.63 -21.99 3.46
N ASP A 290 4.90 -20.98 3.92
CA ASP A 290 3.44 -21.04 4.06
C ASP A 290 2.78 -21.22 2.68
N PHE A 291 3.29 -20.56 1.64
CA PHE A 291 2.77 -20.59 0.28
C PHE A 291 3.04 -21.92 -0.43
N GLU A 292 4.18 -22.56 -0.18
CA GLU A 292 4.46 -23.92 -0.65
C GLU A 292 3.51 -24.93 -0.02
N GLN A 293 3.25 -24.81 1.29
CA GLN A 293 2.36 -25.69 2.05
C GLN A 293 0.87 -25.45 1.78
N ALA A 294 0.50 -24.31 1.21
CA ALA A 294 -0.88 -23.98 0.90
C ALA A 294 -1.51 -25.03 -0.02
N GLU A 295 -2.76 -25.38 0.29
CA GLU A 295 -3.52 -26.34 -0.50
C GLU A 295 -3.86 -25.72 -1.86
N ARG A 296 -3.72 -26.50 -2.93
CA ARG A 296 -4.06 -26.10 -4.30
C ARG A 296 -5.22 -26.93 -4.79
N THR A 297 -6.26 -26.26 -5.26
CA THR A 297 -7.46 -26.91 -5.78
C THR A 297 -8.07 -26.10 -6.92
N THR A 298 -9.21 -26.54 -7.44
CA THR A 298 -10.03 -25.79 -8.38
C THR A 298 -11.44 -25.62 -7.81
N ILE A 299 -12.13 -24.54 -8.18
CA ILE A 299 -13.55 -24.35 -7.91
C ILE A 299 -14.24 -23.87 -9.17
N LYS A 300 -15.57 -23.98 -9.21
CA LYS A 300 -16.42 -23.46 -10.27
C LYS A 300 -16.92 -22.07 -9.89
N ILE A 301 -16.69 -21.10 -10.75
CA ILE A 301 -17.21 -19.73 -10.59
C ILE A 301 -17.79 -19.22 -11.90
N LYS A 302 -18.68 -18.23 -11.82
CA LYS A 302 -19.26 -17.60 -13.00
C LYS A 302 -18.35 -16.52 -13.58
N VAL A 303 -18.39 -16.37 -14.89
CA VAL A 303 -17.80 -15.24 -15.60
C VAL A 303 -18.81 -14.09 -15.59
N PRO A 304 -18.47 -12.90 -15.06
CA PRO A 304 -19.42 -11.79 -14.91
C PRO A 304 -20.14 -11.39 -16.21
N LYS A 305 -19.42 -11.41 -17.34
CA LYS A 305 -19.95 -10.93 -18.64
C LYS A 305 -20.83 -11.95 -19.36
N THR A 306 -20.53 -13.23 -19.22
CA THR A 306 -21.20 -14.29 -20.00
C THR A 306 -22.16 -15.13 -19.16
N GLY A 307 -22.02 -15.10 -17.84
CA GLY A 307 -22.74 -15.99 -16.92
C GLY A 307 -22.28 -17.46 -16.99
N GLU A 308 -21.29 -17.77 -17.82
CA GLU A 308 -20.73 -19.11 -17.98
C GLU A 308 -19.98 -19.52 -16.71
N THR A 309 -20.09 -20.80 -16.33
CA THR A 309 -19.33 -21.36 -15.21
C THR A 309 -18.01 -21.94 -15.70
N ILE A 310 -16.91 -21.43 -15.16
CA ILE A 310 -15.53 -21.86 -15.47
C ILE A 310 -14.87 -22.48 -14.24
N GLU A 311 -13.93 -23.40 -14.47
CA GLU A 311 -13.05 -23.92 -13.42
C GLU A 311 -11.86 -22.99 -13.21
N VAL A 312 -11.59 -22.67 -11.95
CA VAL A 312 -10.62 -21.64 -11.56
C VAL A 312 -9.72 -22.17 -10.46
N PRO A 313 -8.39 -22.03 -10.60
CA PRO A 313 -7.45 -22.43 -9.56
C PRO A 313 -7.64 -21.61 -8.28
N VAL A 314 -7.55 -22.30 -7.14
CA VAL A 314 -7.62 -21.70 -5.81
C VAL A 314 -6.45 -22.15 -4.97
N ILE A 315 -5.80 -21.20 -4.31
CA ILE A 315 -4.81 -21.44 -3.26
C ILE A 315 -5.48 -21.21 -1.91
N ILE A 316 -5.47 -22.22 -1.06
CA ILE A 316 -6.06 -22.18 0.29
C ILE A 316 -4.94 -22.27 1.32
N ALA A 317 -4.65 -21.17 2.00
CA ALA A 317 -3.69 -21.13 3.10
C ALA A 317 -4.44 -21.12 4.44
N LEU A 318 -4.26 -22.18 5.23
CA LEU A 318 -4.90 -22.31 6.54
C LEU A 318 -3.88 -22.05 7.65
N GLU A 319 -4.18 -21.06 8.47
CA GLU A 319 -3.40 -20.60 9.62
C GLU A 319 -1.93 -20.30 9.27
N PRO A 320 -1.64 -19.54 8.18
CA PRO A 320 -0.26 -19.16 7.88
C PRO A 320 0.29 -18.26 8.99
N LYS A 321 1.61 -18.31 9.17
CA LYS A 321 2.32 -17.43 10.10
C LYS A 321 2.19 -15.97 9.64
N THR A 322 2.18 -15.76 8.33
CA THR A 322 1.92 -14.45 7.70
C THR A 322 0.47 -14.00 7.92
N VAL A 323 0.24 -12.69 8.06
CA VAL A 323 -1.13 -12.14 8.18
C VAL A 323 -1.89 -12.27 6.84
N PRO A 324 -3.19 -12.60 6.82
CA PRO A 324 -3.95 -12.94 5.62
C PRO A 324 -3.82 -11.94 4.49
N THR A 325 -4.05 -10.66 4.77
CA THR A 325 -3.92 -9.59 3.78
C THR A 325 -2.51 -9.52 3.18
N ALA A 326 -1.48 -9.66 4.01
CA ALA A 326 -0.09 -9.67 3.53
C ALA A 326 0.19 -10.92 2.71
N PHE A 327 -0.29 -12.09 3.15
CA PHE A 327 -0.16 -13.33 2.40
C PHE A 327 -0.81 -13.21 1.02
N THR A 328 -2.05 -12.73 0.95
CA THR A 328 -2.77 -12.54 -0.31
C THR A 328 -2.04 -11.58 -1.24
N ASN A 329 -1.61 -10.42 -0.73
CA ASN A 329 -0.90 -9.41 -1.52
C ASN A 329 0.44 -9.93 -2.06
N ILE A 330 1.21 -10.68 -1.26
CA ILE A 330 2.47 -11.28 -1.73
C ILE A 330 2.18 -12.42 -2.71
N ALA A 331 1.12 -13.21 -2.49
CA ALA A 331 0.72 -14.30 -3.37
C ALA A 331 0.35 -13.82 -4.79
N TYR A 332 -0.16 -12.60 -4.96
CA TYR A 332 -0.42 -12.03 -6.29
C TYR A 332 0.82 -11.96 -7.19
N GLN A 333 2.02 -11.92 -6.60
CA GLN A 333 3.27 -11.95 -7.35
C GLN A 333 3.67 -13.37 -7.79
N ARG A 334 2.98 -14.41 -7.30
CA ARG A 334 3.33 -15.83 -7.47
C ARG A 334 2.31 -16.64 -8.26
N ILE A 335 1.14 -16.07 -8.51
CA ILE A 335 0.01 -16.76 -9.15
C ILE A 335 -0.29 -16.21 -10.55
N THR A 336 -1.07 -16.94 -11.33
CA THR A 336 -1.63 -16.46 -12.59
C THR A 336 -2.83 -15.53 -12.35
N PRO A 337 -3.22 -14.67 -13.31
CA PRO A 337 -4.34 -13.75 -13.15
C PRO A 337 -5.66 -14.48 -12.83
N ASP A 338 -5.87 -15.69 -13.31
CA ASP A 338 -7.08 -16.48 -13.08
C ASP A 338 -7.06 -17.26 -11.75
N THR A 339 -6.21 -16.92 -10.77
CA THR A 339 -6.14 -17.63 -9.48
C THR A 339 -6.82 -16.87 -8.36
N ILE A 340 -7.65 -17.56 -7.57
CA ILE A 340 -8.19 -17.06 -6.30
C ILE A 340 -7.23 -17.45 -5.17
N VAL A 341 -6.93 -16.50 -4.28
CA VAL A 341 -6.19 -16.76 -3.04
C VAL A 341 -7.17 -16.64 -1.88
N ALA A 342 -7.24 -17.68 -1.05
CA ALA A 342 -8.08 -17.72 0.12
C ALA A 342 -7.25 -18.10 1.35
N VAL A 343 -7.23 -17.22 2.34
CA VAL A 343 -6.34 -17.32 3.49
C VAL A 343 -7.15 -17.24 4.76
N TYR A 344 -7.03 -18.25 5.63
CA TYR A 344 -7.65 -18.24 6.95
C TYR A 344 -6.58 -18.05 8.01
N GLY A 345 -6.69 -17.00 8.83
CA GLY A 345 -5.68 -16.57 9.77
C GLY A 345 -5.67 -17.26 11.14
N GLY A 346 -6.69 -18.04 11.49
CA GLY A 346 -6.78 -18.74 12.78
C GLY A 346 -7.58 -17.98 13.86
N ALA A 347 -8.18 -18.74 14.79
CA ALA A 347 -9.10 -18.22 15.81
C ALA A 347 -8.44 -17.37 16.93
N ASN A 348 -7.11 -17.44 17.07
CA ASN A 348 -6.37 -16.86 18.20
C ASN A 348 -5.63 -15.54 17.88
N ARG A 349 -5.97 -14.86 16.77
CA ARG A 349 -5.33 -13.59 16.43
C ARG A 349 -5.79 -12.46 17.36
N LYS A 350 -4.82 -11.72 17.91
CA LYS A 350 -5.06 -10.55 18.78
C LYS A 350 -5.37 -9.26 17.99
N GLY A 351 -5.34 -9.31 16.65
CA GLY A 351 -5.64 -8.19 15.74
C GLY A 351 -5.38 -8.55 14.28
N GLY A 352 -5.98 -7.80 13.36
CA GLY A 352 -5.91 -8.04 11.90
C GLY A 352 -7.11 -8.84 11.37
N ASP A 353 -7.01 -9.26 10.10
CA ASP A 353 -8.05 -10.05 9.44
C ASP A 353 -7.92 -11.54 9.83
N MET A 354 -9.04 -12.16 10.20
CA MET A 354 -9.24 -13.58 10.53
C MET A 354 -9.31 -14.46 9.30
N TYR A 355 -9.75 -13.92 8.16
CA TYR A 355 -9.52 -14.50 6.84
C TYR A 355 -9.49 -13.39 5.79
N ASP A 356 -8.94 -13.71 4.62
CA ASP A 356 -8.83 -12.85 3.45
C ASP A 356 -9.03 -13.68 2.18
N ILE A 357 -9.87 -13.22 1.26
CA ILE A 357 -10.05 -13.85 -0.05
C ILE A 357 -9.91 -12.79 -1.12
N GLY A 358 -9.00 -13.03 -2.06
CA GLY A 358 -8.67 -12.06 -3.08
C GLY A 358 -8.35 -12.66 -4.44
N ILE A 359 -8.48 -11.81 -5.45
CA ILE A 359 -8.09 -12.03 -6.85
C ILE A 359 -7.24 -10.84 -7.29
N LYS A 360 -6.43 -10.98 -8.33
CA LYS A 360 -5.73 -9.82 -8.89
C LYS A 360 -6.73 -8.84 -9.53
N GLN A 361 -6.31 -7.60 -9.71
CA GLN A 361 -7.16 -6.58 -10.32
C GLN A 361 -7.56 -6.93 -11.75
N GLU A 362 -6.60 -7.37 -12.56
CA GLU A 362 -6.83 -7.86 -13.92
C GLU A 362 -7.82 -9.04 -13.98
N SER A 363 -7.99 -9.78 -12.87
CA SER A 363 -8.93 -10.89 -12.73
C SER A 363 -10.37 -10.45 -12.54
N ALA A 364 -10.64 -9.21 -12.10
CA ALA A 364 -11.99 -8.76 -11.78
C ALA A 364 -12.92 -8.74 -13.01
N ALA A 365 -12.35 -8.64 -14.21
CA ALA A 365 -13.11 -8.76 -15.46
C ALA A 365 -13.39 -10.23 -15.86
N LEU A 366 -12.68 -11.18 -15.26
CA LEU A 366 -12.67 -12.59 -15.61
C LEU A 366 -13.45 -13.45 -14.60
N LEU A 367 -13.36 -13.10 -13.31
CA LEU A 367 -13.79 -13.92 -12.20
C LEU A 367 -14.87 -13.21 -11.37
N ASP A 368 -16.05 -13.83 -11.22
CA ASP A 368 -17.05 -13.40 -10.23
C ASP A 368 -16.89 -14.22 -8.93
N ILE A 369 -16.26 -13.63 -7.92
CA ILE A 369 -16.14 -14.25 -6.59
C ILE A 369 -17.35 -13.97 -5.68
N GLY A 370 -18.38 -13.29 -6.19
CA GLY A 370 -19.56 -12.90 -5.40
C GLY A 370 -20.29 -14.09 -4.78
N GLU A 371 -20.41 -15.20 -5.51
CA GLU A 371 -21.03 -16.43 -4.97
C GLU A 371 -20.22 -17.03 -3.81
N LEU A 372 -18.88 -17.00 -3.89
CA LEU A 372 -17.99 -17.44 -2.81
C LEU A 372 -18.14 -16.55 -1.58
N CYS A 373 -18.17 -15.22 -1.78
CA CYS A 373 -18.41 -14.27 -0.70
C CYS A 373 -19.79 -14.50 -0.04
N VAL A 374 -20.84 -14.75 -0.83
CA VAL A 374 -22.18 -15.05 -0.29
C VAL A 374 -22.19 -16.36 0.50
N ALA A 375 -21.49 -17.39 0.04
CA ALA A 375 -21.41 -18.68 0.73
C ALA A 375 -20.75 -18.55 2.12
N LEU A 376 -19.65 -17.80 2.22
CA LEU A 376 -18.98 -17.54 3.50
C LEU A 376 -19.87 -16.75 4.46
N ASN A 377 -20.57 -15.74 3.95
CA ASN A 377 -21.45 -14.92 4.77
C ASN A 377 -22.67 -15.66 5.29
N ARG A 378 -23.22 -16.56 4.48
CA ARG A 378 -24.32 -17.42 4.93
C ARG A 378 -23.85 -18.29 6.09
N ALA A 379 -22.68 -18.90 6.00
CA ALA A 379 -22.12 -19.73 7.06
C ALA A 379 -21.81 -18.93 8.34
N GLU A 380 -21.27 -17.73 8.22
CA GLU A 380 -21.06 -16.81 9.37
C GLU A 380 -22.38 -16.46 10.04
N LYS A 381 -23.40 -16.11 9.24
CA LYS A 381 -24.74 -15.79 9.75
C LYS A 381 -25.38 -16.97 10.46
N GLU A 382 -25.29 -18.18 9.89
CA GLU A 382 -25.82 -19.39 10.51
C GLU A 382 -25.22 -19.65 11.89
N LYS A 383 -23.93 -19.38 12.08
CA LYS A 383 -23.28 -19.49 13.40
C LYS A 383 -23.66 -18.35 14.33
N ARG A 384 -23.77 -17.12 13.82
CA ARG A 384 -24.19 -15.95 14.60
C ARG A 384 -25.60 -16.11 15.14
N ASP A 385 -26.52 -16.63 14.35
CA ASP A 385 -27.93 -16.82 14.73
C ASP A 385 -28.09 -17.89 15.84
N GLN A 386 -27.08 -18.73 16.07
CA GLN A 386 -27.03 -19.70 17.18
C GLN A 386 -26.60 -19.08 18.51
N LEU A 387 -26.05 -17.86 18.50
CA LEU A 387 -25.67 -17.13 19.72
C LEU A 387 -26.91 -16.49 20.37
N ALA A 388 -26.89 -16.38 21.71
CA ALA A 388 -27.92 -15.68 22.45
C ALA A 388 -28.04 -14.21 21.99
N VAL A 389 -29.23 -13.62 22.09
CA VAL A 389 -29.50 -12.25 21.61
C VAL A 389 -28.63 -11.22 22.35
N ASP A 390 -28.35 -11.46 23.62
CA ASP A 390 -27.51 -10.64 24.49
C ASP A 390 -26.03 -11.09 24.51
N ASP A 391 -25.65 -12.02 23.63
CA ASP A 391 -24.26 -12.46 23.52
C ASP A 391 -23.37 -11.27 23.10
N PRO A 392 -22.30 -10.96 23.86
CA PRO A 392 -21.40 -9.85 23.54
C PRO A 392 -20.77 -9.95 22.15
N ILE A 393 -20.50 -11.17 21.65
CA ILE A 393 -19.94 -11.42 20.32
C ILE A 393 -20.97 -11.08 19.25
N ARG A 394 -22.22 -11.52 19.44
CA ARG A 394 -23.33 -11.20 18.53
C ARG A 394 -23.55 -9.68 18.46
N THR A 395 -23.60 -9.01 19.61
CA THR A 395 -23.77 -7.55 19.70
C THR A 395 -22.63 -6.80 19.00
N ALA A 396 -21.38 -7.26 19.17
CA ALA A 396 -20.21 -6.66 18.52
C ALA A 396 -20.21 -6.85 16.99
N LEU A 397 -20.72 -7.99 16.49
CA LEU A 397 -20.85 -8.26 15.06
C LEU A 397 -21.97 -7.43 14.42
N GLU A 398 -23.13 -7.32 15.07
CA GLU A 398 -24.30 -6.59 14.53
C GLU A 398 -24.12 -5.06 14.57
N SER A 399 -23.30 -4.54 15.48
CA SER A 399 -23.02 -3.10 15.66
C SER A 399 -21.99 -2.51 14.69
N GLN A 400 -21.38 -3.30 13.80
CA GLN A 400 -20.43 -2.78 12.81
C GLN A 400 -21.15 -1.86 11.79
N PRO A 401 -20.56 -0.70 11.42
CA PRO A 401 -21.19 0.25 10.49
C PRO A 401 -21.26 -0.31 9.06
N ASP A 402 -22.24 0.16 8.28
CA ASP A 402 -22.41 -0.19 6.88
C ASP A 402 -21.19 0.29 6.06
N ARG A 403 -20.50 -0.63 5.38
CA ARG A 403 -19.29 -0.31 4.59
C ARG A 403 -19.66 -0.29 3.10
N LEU A 404 -19.56 0.90 2.49
CA LEU A 404 -20.08 1.29 1.17
C LEU A 404 -19.53 0.46 -0.02
N GLY A 405 -20.35 0.29 -1.06
CA GLY A 405 -19.87 -0.04 -2.43
C GLY A 405 -20.44 -1.30 -3.12
N MET A 406 -21.52 -1.90 -2.61
CA MET A 406 -22.03 -3.18 -3.13
C MET A 406 -23.24 -3.01 -4.04
N SER A 407 -23.22 -3.65 -5.22
CA SER A 407 -24.40 -3.79 -6.08
C SER A 407 -24.73 -5.27 -6.35
N GLY A 408 -25.61 -5.83 -5.49
CA GLY A 408 -26.48 -7.02 -5.67
C GLY A 408 -25.85 -8.42 -5.49
N PRO A 409 -26.57 -9.47 -5.02
CA PRO A 409 -27.93 -9.55 -4.45
C PRO A 409 -27.96 -10.05 -2.98
N GLU A 410 -28.58 -9.47 -1.95
CA GLU A 410 -28.93 -8.10 -1.53
C GLU A 410 -28.57 -8.06 -0.03
N GLN A 411 -27.51 -7.47 0.47
CA GLN A 411 -26.30 -6.91 -0.10
C GLN A 411 -25.25 -7.55 0.84
N ILE A 412 -24.58 -8.62 0.38
CA ILE A 412 -23.82 -9.58 1.22
C ILE A 412 -24.63 -9.99 2.49
N LEU A 413 -25.93 -10.19 2.28
CA LEU A 413 -27.01 -10.52 3.21
C LEU A 413 -26.91 -10.01 4.68
N THR A 414 -26.48 -8.74 4.86
CA THR A 414 -26.63 -7.84 6.04
C THR A 414 -25.62 -7.93 7.22
N LYS A 415 -24.30 -7.81 6.93
CA LYS A 415 -23.09 -7.54 7.79
C LYS A 415 -22.27 -8.76 8.27
N ASP A 416 -20.93 -8.83 8.28
CA ASP A 416 -19.79 -8.22 7.55
C ASP A 416 -18.91 -9.42 7.10
N PRO A 417 -18.19 -9.30 5.98
CA PRO A 417 -16.74 -9.36 6.07
C PRO A 417 -16.13 -8.24 5.21
N THR A 418 -15.50 -7.31 5.92
CA THR A 418 -14.63 -6.22 5.51
C THR A 418 -14.14 -6.35 4.07
N VAL A 419 -14.77 -5.65 3.13
CA VAL A 419 -14.18 -5.51 1.81
C VAL A 419 -13.01 -4.53 1.89
N LEU A 420 -11.79 -5.02 1.72
CA LEU A 420 -10.66 -4.15 1.38
C LEU A 420 -10.67 -3.99 -0.14
N VAL A 421 -11.10 -2.84 -0.63
CA VAL A 421 -10.86 -2.49 -2.02
C VAL A 421 -9.40 -2.02 -2.12
N ALA A 422 -8.47 -2.95 -2.32
CA ALA A 422 -7.15 -2.60 -2.82
C ALA A 422 -7.21 -2.65 -4.36
N GLY A 423 -7.01 -1.51 -5.02
CA GLY A 423 -6.95 -1.41 -6.48
C GLY A 423 -8.20 -1.88 -7.24
N GLY A 424 -9.42 -1.75 -6.69
CA GLY A 424 -10.65 -2.16 -7.39
C GLY A 424 -10.96 -3.66 -7.37
N THR A 425 -10.16 -4.49 -6.69
CA THR A 425 -10.46 -5.91 -6.44
C THR A 425 -11.51 -6.07 -5.33
N LEU A 426 -12.36 -7.09 -5.44
CA LEU A 426 -13.17 -7.56 -4.31
C LEU A 426 -12.24 -8.39 -3.42
N ILE A 427 -11.78 -7.84 -2.30
CA ILE A 427 -11.10 -8.63 -1.26
C ILE A 427 -12.08 -8.77 -0.10
N ALA A 428 -12.62 -9.95 0.15
CA ALA A 428 -13.41 -10.19 1.36
C ALA A 428 -12.45 -10.55 2.51
N ALA A 429 -12.15 -9.58 3.36
CA ALA A 429 -11.43 -9.76 4.61
C ALA A 429 -12.42 -9.76 5.78
N THR A 430 -12.11 -10.32 6.94
CA THR A 430 -12.92 -10.04 8.14
C THR A 430 -12.08 -9.93 9.37
N ARG A 431 -12.35 -8.96 10.23
CA ARG A 431 -11.66 -8.83 11.53
C ARG A 431 -12.22 -9.73 12.62
N SER A 432 -13.33 -10.38 12.35
CA SER A 432 -14.06 -11.24 13.29
C SER A 432 -14.75 -12.36 12.51
N SER A 433 -14.42 -13.60 12.82
CA SER A 433 -15.00 -14.79 12.18
C SER A 433 -15.42 -15.79 13.22
N LEU A 434 -16.62 -16.38 13.06
CA LEU A 434 -17.09 -17.54 13.83
C LEU A 434 -16.74 -18.87 13.13
N LEU A 435 -16.21 -18.80 11.90
CA LEU A 435 -15.77 -19.98 11.16
C LEU A 435 -14.49 -20.54 11.79
N SER A 436 -14.38 -21.87 11.79
CA SER A 436 -13.10 -22.54 12.01
C SER A 436 -12.35 -22.70 10.69
N ALA A 437 -11.06 -23.05 10.75
CA ALA A 437 -10.27 -23.39 9.56
C ALA A 437 -10.94 -24.49 8.72
N LYS A 438 -11.58 -25.46 9.39
CA LYS A 438 -12.31 -26.55 8.73
C LYS A 438 -13.55 -26.05 8.00
N ASP A 439 -14.32 -25.15 8.62
CA ASP A 439 -15.52 -24.57 8.00
C ASP A 439 -15.13 -23.74 6.78
N PHE A 440 -14.13 -22.87 6.91
CA PHE A 440 -13.61 -22.05 5.83
C PHE A 440 -13.17 -22.90 4.64
N ASN A 441 -12.32 -23.92 4.87
CA ASN A 441 -11.87 -24.82 3.80
C ASN A 441 -13.05 -25.57 3.15
N SER A 442 -14.01 -26.05 3.96
CA SER A 442 -15.18 -26.76 3.45
C SER A 442 -16.08 -25.87 2.58
N ILE A 443 -16.23 -24.60 2.93
CA ILE A 443 -17.06 -23.65 2.17
C ILE A 443 -16.42 -23.34 0.82
N ILE A 444 -15.11 -23.05 0.79
CA ILE A 444 -14.39 -22.82 -0.47
C ILE A 444 -14.52 -24.02 -1.40
N LYS A 445 -14.30 -25.23 -0.89
CA LYS A 445 -14.40 -26.46 -1.68
C LYS A 445 -15.83 -26.85 -2.05
N SER A 446 -16.84 -26.27 -1.40
CA SER A 446 -18.23 -26.58 -1.73
C SER A 446 -18.58 -26.18 -3.18
N LEU A 447 -17.87 -25.19 -3.72
CA LEU A 447 -17.99 -24.71 -5.10
C LEU A 447 -17.23 -25.57 -6.13
N GLN A 448 -16.63 -26.71 -5.72
CA GLN A 448 -16.11 -27.71 -6.67
C GLN A 448 -17.23 -28.43 -7.45
N LYS A 449 -18.41 -28.52 -6.84
CA LYS A 449 -19.55 -29.27 -7.36
C LYS A 449 -20.36 -28.37 -8.28
#